data_AF-A0AAN4YAX4-F1
#
_entry.id   AF-A0AAN4YAX4-F1
#
_cell.length_a   1.000
_cell.length_b   1.000
_cell.length_c   1.000
_cell.angle_alpha   90.00
_cell.angle_beta   90.00
_cell.angle_gamma   90.00
#
_symmetry.space_group_name_H-M   'P 1'
#
loop_
_entity.id
_entity.type
_entity.pdbx_description
1 polymer ?
#
loop_
_entity_poly.entity_id
_entity_poly.type
_entity_poly.pdbx_seq_one_letter_code
_entity_poly.pdbx_strand_id
1 'polypeptide(L)'
;MRPKPNNVHSLLLSGQSPRANSFPEACTAIGFSELCLLDLELMHHFTTNTCMMGPHVLDPSVFRDESPRLGLRYPYLLHQLLALSAFHCAYLRTELREKYLFHGSKHQAHAIAGMRLALTGKMTEETSFALFMTSALLMTSSFASHLKYPHNEAKPPLAGMLEIMALVRGLSAIKTTTHAELQFNVLDKLKHHSGSPPCWKALDLFKTQLTILQSRISNLTNIDNAILALLNKGAQSMLDCAAMPATTMTGELHVVFTWLSILPGDFFNLMQAQHPGAMVVLLYYVVALQEVETQCWVLEGWSAQLTSNIVDILFPPWTGLAQWAMSELGYPSG
;
A
#
# COMPACT_ATOMS: atom_id res chain seq x y z
N MET A 1 -48.92 -38.17 14.73
CA MET A 1 -47.86 -38.23 15.77
C MET A 1 -46.50 -38.50 15.11
N ARG A 2 -45.67 -37.47 14.96
CA ARG A 2 -44.19 -37.54 14.93
C ARG A 2 -43.67 -36.17 15.43
N PRO A 3 -42.67 -36.10 16.31
CA PRO A 3 -42.28 -34.88 17.00
C PRO A 3 -41.31 -34.02 16.17
N LYS A 4 -41.37 -32.69 16.39
CA LYS A 4 -40.42 -31.70 15.86
C LYS A 4 -39.07 -31.81 16.55
N PRO A 5 -37.93 -31.60 15.87
CA PRO A 5 -36.66 -31.33 16.53
C PRO A 5 -36.58 -29.85 16.94
N ASN A 6 -36.08 -29.64 18.16
CA ASN A 6 -35.90 -28.35 18.82
C ASN A 6 -34.79 -27.53 18.15
N ASN A 7 -35.13 -26.32 17.70
CA ASN A 7 -34.15 -25.26 17.45
C ASN A 7 -33.73 -24.66 18.80
N VAL A 8 -32.44 -24.75 19.13
CA VAL A 8 -31.86 -24.05 20.28
C VAL A 8 -30.69 -23.20 19.77
N HIS A 9 -30.70 -21.93 20.20
CA HIS A 9 -29.68 -20.89 20.04
C HIS A 9 -29.67 -20.05 18.75
N SER A 10 -30.77 -19.31 18.53
CA SER A 10 -30.68 -17.97 17.92
C SER A 10 -30.34 -16.96 19.02
N LEU A 11 -29.06 -16.57 19.13
CA LEU A 11 -28.66 -15.43 19.96
C LEU A 11 -29.06 -14.14 19.22
N LEU A 12 -30.17 -13.56 19.68
CA LEU A 12 -30.58 -12.20 19.35
C LEU A 12 -29.54 -11.22 19.92
N LEU A 13 -28.65 -10.71 19.06
CA LEU A 13 -27.82 -9.56 19.39
C LEU A 13 -28.70 -8.31 19.32
N SER A 14 -29.21 -7.91 20.49
CA SER A 14 -29.82 -6.60 20.71
C SER A 14 -28.75 -5.51 20.61
N GLY A 15 -29.12 -4.38 19.99
CA GLY A 15 -28.24 -3.26 19.68
C GLY A 15 -27.61 -2.60 20.90
N GLN A 16 -26.41 -3.03 21.25
CA GLN A 16 -25.49 -2.27 22.09
C GLN A 16 -24.35 -1.74 21.23
N SER A 17 -24.03 -0.45 21.41
CA SER A 17 -22.78 0.15 20.95
C SER A 17 -21.58 -0.71 21.40
N PRO A 18 -20.52 -0.88 20.59
CA PRO A 18 -19.39 -1.72 20.95
C PRO A 18 -18.79 -1.20 22.25
N ARG A 19 -18.88 -1.99 23.33
CA ARG A 19 -18.09 -1.71 24.54
C ARG A 19 -16.63 -1.76 24.13
N ALA A 20 -15.86 -0.72 24.48
CA ALA A 20 -14.42 -0.74 24.34
C ALA A 20 -13.89 -2.08 24.89
N ASN A 21 -13.09 -2.79 24.08
CA ASN A 21 -12.44 -4.03 24.49
C ASN A 21 -11.40 -3.73 25.60
N SER A 22 -11.87 -3.47 26.82
CA SER A 22 -11.12 -3.72 28.05
C SER A 22 -11.34 -5.18 28.39
N PHE A 23 -10.26 -5.97 28.43
CA PHE A 23 -10.35 -7.37 28.81
C PHE A 23 -10.93 -7.46 30.23
N PRO A 24 -11.88 -8.38 30.52
CA PRO A 24 -12.40 -8.53 31.87
C PRO A 24 -11.25 -8.80 32.85
N GLU A 25 -11.22 -8.11 33.99
CA GLU A 25 -10.14 -8.23 35.00
C GLU A 25 -9.88 -9.69 35.39
N ALA A 26 -10.91 -10.54 35.39
CA ALA A 26 -10.82 -11.97 35.65
C ALA A 26 -9.88 -12.73 34.68
N CYS A 27 -9.72 -12.28 33.43
CA CYS A 27 -8.83 -12.91 32.44
C CYS A 27 -7.34 -12.63 32.73
N THR A 28 -7.03 -11.47 33.33
CA THR A 28 -5.65 -11.14 33.73
C THR A 28 -5.18 -12.02 34.90
N ALA A 29 -6.11 -12.48 35.75
CA ALA A 29 -5.83 -13.42 36.84
C ALA A 29 -5.53 -14.86 36.36
N ILE A 30 -5.92 -15.22 35.13
CA ILE A 30 -5.68 -16.55 34.53
C ILE A 30 -4.30 -16.64 33.85
N GLY A 31 -3.51 -15.55 33.85
CA GLY A 31 -2.12 -15.53 33.39
C GLY A 31 -1.89 -15.09 31.94
N PHE A 32 -2.93 -14.63 31.24
CA PHE A 32 -2.75 -13.98 29.94
C PHE A 32 -2.54 -12.47 30.11
N SER A 33 -1.41 -11.97 29.62
CA SER A 33 -1.17 -10.52 29.53
C SER A 33 -2.11 -9.89 28.50
N GLU A 34 -2.56 -8.66 28.73
CA GLU A 34 -3.39 -7.88 27.78
C GLU A 34 -2.74 -7.77 26.39
N LEU A 35 -1.41 -7.67 26.35
CA LEU A 35 -0.64 -7.65 25.09
C LEU A 35 -0.78 -8.97 24.32
N CYS A 36 -0.77 -10.10 25.01
CA CYS A 36 -0.96 -11.41 24.41
C CYS A 36 -2.38 -11.58 23.86
N LEU A 37 -3.38 -11.12 24.60
CA LEU A 37 -4.78 -11.17 24.14
C LEU A 37 -5.01 -10.25 22.94
N LEU A 38 -4.37 -9.08 22.91
CA LEU A 38 -4.42 -8.20 21.74
C LEU A 38 -3.76 -8.84 20.51
N ASP A 39 -2.61 -9.48 20.66
CA ASP A 39 -1.94 -10.18 19.54
C ASP A 39 -2.82 -11.31 18.98
N LEU A 40 -3.53 -12.04 19.86
CA LEU A 40 -4.50 -13.06 19.45
C LEU A 40 -5.73 -12.44 18.74
N GLU A 41 -6.25 -11.31 19.23
CA GLU A 41 -7.34 -10.57 18.57
C GLU A 41 -6.89 -10.12 17.16
N LEU A 42 -5.69 -9.56 17.05
CA LEU A 42 -5.12 -9.10 15.78
C LEU A 42 -4.88 -10.27 14.81
N MET A 43 -4.39 -11.41 15.27
CA MET A 43 -4.22 -12.60 14.42
C MET A 43 -5.57 -13.16 13.97
N HIS A 44 -6.55 -13.21 14.87
CA HIS A 44 -7.91 -13.60 14.52
C HIS A 44 -8.47 -12.68 13.43
N HIS A 45 -8.45 -11.36 13.67
CA HIS A 45 -8.92 -10.35 12.70
C HIS A 45 -8.15 -10.42 11.37
N PHE A 46 -6.87 -10.81 11.40
CA PHE A 46 -6.11 -11.01 10.18
C PHE A 46 -6.70 -12.13 9.32
N THR A 47 -6.92 -13.30 9.92
CA THR A 47 -7.39 -14.51 9.24
C THR A 47 -8.88 -14.50 8.88
N THR A 48 -9.69 -13.65 9.51
CA THR A 48 -11.13 -13.54 9.23
C THR A 48 -11.50 -12.36 8.34
N ASN A 49 -10.78 -11.23 8.45
CA ASN A 49 -11.17 -9.97 7.82
C ASN A 49 -10.05 -9.41 6.95
N THR A 50 -8.87 -9.17 7.50
CA THR A 50 -7.79 -8.45 6.79
C THR A 50 -7.30 -9.20 5.55
N CYS A 51 -7.21 -10.53 5.61
CA CYS A 51 -6.81 -11.37 4.48
C CYS A 51 -7.78 -11.30 3.28
N MET A 52 -9.03 -10.88 3.51
CA MET A 52 -10.07 -10.77 2.47
C MET A 52 -10.08 -9.39 1.80
N MET A 53 -9.44 -8.39 2.40
CA MET A 53 -9.40 -7.00 1.92
C MET A 53 -8.11 -6.69 1.15
N GLY A 54 -7.27 -7.69 0.90
CA GLY A 54 -6.17 -7.58 -0.06
C GLY A 54 -6.72 -7.52 -1.49
N PRO A 55 -5.90 -7.09 -2.47
CA PRO A 55 -6.29 -7.16 -3.89
C PRO A 55 -6.82 -8.56 -4.21
N HIS A 56 -7.92 -8.67 -4.98
CA HIS A 56 -8.60 -9.91 -5.42
C HIS A 56 -7.75 -10.81 -6.35
N VAL A 57 -6.48 -10.85 -6.07
CA VAL A 57 -5.37 -11.11 -6.96
C VAL A 57 -4.63 -12.37 -6.52
N LEU A 58 -4.67 -12.63 -5.21
CA LEU A 58 -4.14 -13.82 -4.58
C LEU A 58 -5.31 -14.69 -4.15
N ASP A 59 -5.14 -16.00 -4.25
CA ASP A 59 -6.03 -16.95 -3.58
C ASP A 59 -6.11 -16.57 -2.09
N PRO A 60 -7.30 -16.26 -1.56
CA PRO A 60 -7.47 -15.88 -0.17
C PRO A 60 -6.87 -16.87 0.83
N SER A 61 -6.71 -18.15 0.46
CA SER A 61 -6.08 -19.18 1.28
C SER A 61 -4.59 -18.89 1.56
N VAL A 62 -3.87 -18.21 0.66
CA VAL A 62 -2.45 -17.87 0.86
C VAL A 62 -2.28 -16.91 2.02
N PHE A 63 -3.14 -15.89 2.10
CA PHE A 63 -3.11 -14.95 3.23
C PHE A 63 -3.77 -15.53 4.47
N ARG A 64 -4.86 -16.30 4.33
CA ARG A 64 -5.58 -16.85 5.48
C ARG A 64 -4.80 -17.97 6.19
N ASP A 65 -4.19 -18.88 5.45
CA ASP A 65 -3.67 -20.14 5.99
C ASP A 65 -2.15 -20.21 5.94
N GLU A 66 -1.55 -19.95 4.77
CA GLU A 66 -0.11 -20.15 4.58
C GLU A 66 0.75 -19.03 5.21
N SER A 67 0.31 -17.77 5.09
CA SER A 67 1.05 -16.63 5.64
C SER A 67 1.18 -16.69 7.17
N PRO A 68 0.13 -17.01 7.95
CA PRO A 68 0.26 -17.19 9.41
C PRO A 68 1.17 -18.37 9.77
N ARG A 69 1.06 -19.51 9.07
CA ARG A 69 1.96 -20.66 9.29
C ARG A 69 3.42 -20.31 9.08
N LEU A 70 3.71 -19.58 8.00
CA LEU A 70 5.05 -19.06 7.73
C LEU A 70 5.49 -18.05 8.80
N GLY A 71 4.58 -17.16 9.22
CA GLY A 71 4.82 -16.20 10.29
C GLY A 71 5.27 -16.84 11.61
N LEU A 72 4.68 -17.99 11.98
CA LEU A 72 5.09 -18.73 13.18
C LEU A 72 6.54 -19.23 13.13
N ARG A 73 7.12 -19.42 11.93
CA ARG A 73 8.54 -19.74 11.73
C ARG A 73 9.42 -18.51 11.63
N TYR A 74 8.89 -17.41 11.11
CA TYR A 74 9.60 -16.16 10.85
C TYR A 74 8.94 -14.99 11.60
N PRO A 75 9.38 -14.68 12.83
CA PRO A 75 8.71 -13.71 13.70
C PRO A 75 8.55 -12.32 13.08
N TYR A 76 9.45 -11.89 12.20
CA TYR A 76 9.31 -10.61 11.49
C TYR A 76 8.08 -10.58 10.58
N LEU A 77 7.75 -11.69 9.91
CA LEU A 77 6.54 -11.82 9.12
C LEU A 77 5.31 -11.82 10.03
N LEU A 78 5.35 -12.57 11.13
CA LEU A 78 4.27 -12.59 12.12
C LEU A 78 3.95 -11.18 12.63
N HIS A 79 4.96 -10.44 13.05
CA HIS A 79 4.79 -9.04 13.46
C HIS A 79 4.18 -8.21 12.34
N GLN A 80 4.58 -8.39 11.08
CA GLN A 80 4.00 -7.61 9.99
C GLN A 80 2.54 -7.95 9.69
N LEU A 81 2.12 -9.21 9.84
CA LEU A 81 0.70 -9.61 9.75
C LEU A 81 -0.14 -8.93 10.85
N LEU A 82 0.38 -8.93 12.09
CA LEU A 82 -0.26 -8.26 13.22
C LEU A 82 -0.31 -6.73 13.03
N ALA A 83 0.75 -6.13 12.47
CA ALA A 83 0.80 -4.70 12.18
C ALA A 83 -0.29 -4.30 11.17
N LEU A 84 -0.39 -5.02 10.04
CA LEU A 84 -1.40 -4.75 9.03
C LEU A 84 -2.81 -4.93 9.59
N SER A 85 -3.03 -5.97 10.39
CA SER A 85 -4.31 -6.22 11.07
C SER A 85 -4.68 -5.09 12.03
N ALA A 86 -3.71 -4.57 12.78
CA ALA A 86 -3.92 -3.43 13.67
C ALA A 86 -4.29 -2.18 12.88
N PHE A 87 -3.61 -1.89 11.76
CA PHE A 87 -3.98 -0.75 10.90
C PHE A 87 -5.38 -0.91 10.30
N HIS A 88 -5.78 -2.14 9.94
CA HIS A 88 -7.13 -2.40 9.47
C HIS A 88 -8.18 -2.22 10.59
N CYS A 89 -7.89 -2.65 11.82
CA CYS A 89 -8.73 -2.33 12.98
C CYS A 89 -8.84 -0.82 13.21
N ALA A 90 -7.74 -0.07 13.06
CA ALA A 90 -7.73 1.39 13.21
C ALA A 90 -8.58 2.11 12.16
N TYR A 91 -8.64 1.54 10.94
CA TYR A 91 -9.52 2.00 9.87
C TYR A 91 -10.99 1.76 10.22
N LEU A 92 -11.35 0.54 10.64
CA LEU A 92 -12.75 0.16 10.92
C LEU A 92 -13.30 0.73 12.23
N ARG A 93 -12.46 0.89 13.26
CA ARG A 93 -12.82 1.27 14.63
C ARG A 93 -12.24 2.63 14.98
N THR A 94 -12.86 3.68 14.45
CA THR A 94 -12.37 5.06 14.56
C THR A 94 -12.19 5.53 16.01
N GLU A 95 -13.04 5.05 16.91
CA GLU A 95 -13.04 5.33 18.35
C GLU A 95 -11.84 4.72 19.10
N LEU A 96 -11.22 3.68 18.55
CA LEU A 96 -10.02 3.03 19.09
C LEU A 96 -8.80 3.20 18.16
N ARG A 97 -8.88 4.13 17.20
CA ARG A 97 -7.87 4.30 16.14
C ARG A 97 -6.47 4.47 16.71
N GLU A 98 -6.28 5.38 17.66
CA GLU A 98 -4.96 5.67 18.24
C GLU A 98 -4.33 4.44 18.91
N LYS A 99 -5.13 3.65 19.65
CA LYS A 99 -4.70 2.39 20.25
C LYS A 99 -4.14 1.46 19.17
N TYR A 100 -4.92 1.19 18.14
CA TYR A 100 -4.51 0.26 17.09
C TYR A 100 -3.35 0.80 16.22
N LEU A 101 -3.28 2.12 15.96
CA LEU A 101 -2.15 2.75 15.28
C LEU A 101 -0.84 2.61 16.08
N PHE A 102 -0.91 2.80 17.40
CA PHE A 102 0.24 2.63 18.29
C PHE A 102 0.74 1.17 18.27
N HIS A 103 -0.16 0.21 18.46
CA HIS A 103 0.19 -1.21 18.42
C HIS A 103 0.71 -1.62 17.04
N GLY A 104 0.04 -1.22 15.95
CA GLY A 104 0.49 -1.51 14.59
C GLY A 104 1.90 -1.00 14.32
N SER A 105 2.20 0.25 14.74
CA SER A 105 3.53 0.84 14.61
C SER A 105 4.60 0.07 15.40
N LYS A 106 4.26 -0.43 16.60
CA LYS A 106 5.17 -1.26 17.41
C LYS A 106 5.49 -2.59 16.72
N HIS A 107 4.48 -3.30 16.21
CA HIS A 107 4.70 -4.54 15.46
C HIS A 107 5.51 -4.29 14.18
N GLN A 108 5.20 -3.23 13.43
CA GLN A 108 5.94 -2.87 12.23
C GLN A 108 7.42 -2.58 12.52
N ALA A 109 7.73 -1.91 13.63
CA ALA A 109 9.12 -1.70 14.06
C ALA A 109 9.87 -3.02 14.34
N HIS A 110 9.22 -3.98 15.02
CA HIS A 110 9.78 -5.32 15.24
C HIS A 110 9.97 -6.09 13.93
N ALA A 111 9.02 -5.98 12.99
CA ALA A 111 9.13 -6.59 11.67
C ALA A 111 10.37 -6.07 10.92
N ILE A 112 10.53 -4.75 10.85
CA ILE A 112 11.69 -4.12 10.19
C ILE A 112 13.00 -4.54 10.87
N ALA A 113 13.06 -4.56 12.20
CA ALA A 113 14.24 -4.99 12.94
C ALA A 113 14.59 -6.45 12.64
N GLY A 114 13.61 -7.35 12.66
CA GLY A 114 13.81 -8.76 12.34
C GLY A 114 14.18 -9.01 10.88
N MET A 115 13.63 -8.24 9.92
CA MET A 115 14.04 -8.28 8.51
C MET A 115 15.51 -7.90 8.35
N ARG A 116 15.97 -6.82 9.01
CA ARG A 116 17.38 -6.39 8.98
C ARG A 116 18.30 -7.50 9.49
N LEU A 117 17.94 -8.17 10.58
CA LEU A 117 18.70 -9.30 11.10
C LEU A 117 18.71 -10.47 10.11
N ALA A 118 17.56 -10.83 9.53
CA ALA A 118 17.45 -11.91 8.56
C ALA A 118 18.32 -11.68 7.31
N LEU A 119 18.44 -10.42 6.86
CA LEU A 119 19.31 -10.03 5.74
C LEU A 119 20.82 -10.24 6.01
N THR A 120 21.24 -10.28 7.27
CA THR A 120 22.65 -10.58 7.64
C THR A 120 22.95 -12.08 7.70
N GLY A 121 21.90 -12.91 7.73
CA GLY A 121 22.01 -14.36 7.83
C GLY A 121 22.21 -15.06 6.49
N LYS A 122 22.28 -16.40 6.53
CA LYS A 122 22.31 -17.22 5.32
C LYS A 122 20.97 -17.11 4.58
N MET A 123 21.02 -16.66 3.32
CA MET A 123 19.84 -16.60 2.48
C MET A 123 19.47 -18.00 1.96
N THR A 124 18.29 -18.49 2.34
CA THR A 124 17.64 -19.67 1.76
C THR A 124 16.43 -19.24 0.94
N GLU A 125 15.84 -20.17 0.20
CA GLU A 125 14.61 -19.92 -0.56
C GLU A 125 13.44 -19.52 0.37
N GLU A 126 13.23 -20.27 1.46
CA GLU A 126 12.15 -20.00 2.43
C GLU A 126 12.36 -18.65 3.15
N THR A 127 13.61 -18.30 3.53
CA THR A 127 13.89 -16.99 4.15
C THR A 127 13.69 -15.85 3.14
N SER A 128 14.09 -16.05 1.88
CA SER A 128 13.86 -15.08 0.80
C SER A 128 12.38 -14.84 0.56
N PHE A 129 11.58 -15.90 0.56
CA PHE A 129 10.14 -15.82 0.41
C PHE A 129 9.48 -15.11 1.60
N ALA A 130 9.86 -15.46 2.84
CA ALA A 130 9.35 -14.79 4.03
C ALA A 130 9.73 -13.30 4.04
N LEU A 131 10.95 -12.94 3.63
CA LEU A 131 11.38 -11.55 3.46
C LEU A 131 10.55 -10.83 2.41
N PHE A 132 10.31 -11.46 1.26
CA PHE A 132 9.46 -10.92 0.19
C PHE A 132 8.03 -10.67 0.66
N MET A 133 7.39 -11.65 1.31
CA MET A 133 6.04 -11.53 1.86
C MET A 133 5.94 -10.40 2.89
N THR A 134 6.90 -10.35 3.82
CA THR A 134 6.96 -9.29 4.84
C THR A 134 7.12 -7.92 4.18
N SER A 135 7.95 -7.83 3.15
CA SER A 135 8.20 -6.61 2.39
C SER A 135 6.95 -6.10 1.67
N ALA A 136 6.21 -7.00 1.01
CA ALA A 136 4.96 -6.66 0.35
C ALA A 136 3.90 -6.15 1.36
N LEU A 137 3.75 -6.84 2.49
CA LEU A 137 2.84 -6.43 3.56
C LEU A 137 3.28 -5.12 4.22
N LEU A 138 4.59 -4.87 4.32
CA LEU A 138 5.15 -3.62 4.83
C LEU A 138 4.82 -2.45 3.90
N MET A 139 4.95 -2.64 2.59
CA MET A 139 4.52 -1.65 1.59
C MET A 139 3.03 -1.34 1.74
N THR A 140 2.16 -2.36 1.79
CA THR A 140 0.72 -2.18 2.01
C THR A 140 0.40 -1.44 3.32
N SER A 141 1.08 -1.80 4.41
CA SER A 141 0.89 -1.16 5.71
C SER A 141 1.38 0.28 5.74
N SER A 142 2.36 0.62 4.91
CA SER A 142 2.88 1.99 4.80
C SER A 142 1.84 2.90 4.15
N PHE A 143 1.05 2.41 3.19
CA PHE A 143 -0.13 3.13 2.69
C PHE A 143 -1.18 3.36 3.78
N ALA A 144 -1.40 2.40 4.67
CA ALA A 144 -2.32 2.57 5.81
C ALA A 144 -1.83 3.59 6.85
N SER A 145 -0.57 4.04 6.78
CA SER A 145 -0.01 5.01 7.73
C SER A 145 -0.63 6.42 7.60
N HIS A 146 -1.26 6.74 6.46
CA HIS A 146 -1.99 8.00 6.26
C HIS A 146 -3.09 8.20 7.31
N LEU A 147 -3.62 7.13 7.91
CA LEU A 147 -4.62 7.17 8.98
C LEU A 147 -4.15 7.95 10.22
N LYS A 148 -2.84 8.22 10.35
CA LYS A 148 -2.25 9.10 11.36
C LYS A 148 -2.61 10.58 11.16
N TYR A 149 -3.02 10.96 9.96
CA TYR A 149 -3.35 12.33 9.57
C TYR A 149 -4.84 12.38 9.20
N PRO A 150 -5.74 12.63 10.16
CA PRO A 150 -7.15 12.82 9.85
C PRO A 150 -7.32 13.99 8.87
N HIS A 151 -8.41 13.96 8.10
CA HIS A 151 -8.76 15.01 7.15
C HIS A 151 -8.71 16.38 7.86
N ASN A 152 -7.97 17.35 7.30
CA ASN A 152 -7.58 18.67 7.86
C ASN A 152 -6.30 18.76 8.74
N GLU A 153 -5.56 17.69 9.02
CA GLU A 153 -4.24 17.83 9.68
C GLU A 153 -3.10 18.02 8.67
N ALA A 154 -2.44 19.19 8.74
CA ALA A 154 -1.49 19.70 7.75
C ALA A 154 -0.06 19.09 7.79
N LYS A 155 0.10 17.79 8.08
CA LYS A 155 1.43 17.12 8.03
C LYS A 155 1.46 15.97 7.01
N PRO A 156 2.55 15.81 6.24
CA PRO A 156 2.44 15.74 4.79
C PRO A 156 2.28 14.30 4.26
N PRO A 157 1.10 13.95 3.72
CA PRO A 157 0.90 12.82 2.82
C PRO A 157 2.03 12.66 1.81
N LEU A 158 2.59 13.76 1.29
CA LEU A 158 3.72 13.73 0.37
C LEU A 158 4.98 13.09 0.97
N ALA A 159 5.35 13.41 2.22
CA ALA A 159 6.52 12.78 2.84
C ALA A 159 6.29 11.28 3.07
N GLY A 160 5.09 10.91 3.52
CA GLY A 160 4.70 9.50 3.66
C GLY A 160 4.77 8.75 2.32
N MET A 161 4.32 9.38 1.22
CA MET A 161 4.43 8.80 -0.12
C MET A 161 5.89 8.61 -0.56
N LEU A 162 6.75 9.60 -0.30
CA LEU A 162 8.19 9.50 -0.64
C LEU A 162 8.90 8.44 0.22
N GLU A 163 8.50 8.26 1.48
CA GLU A 163 8.96 7.15 2.33
C GLU A 163 8.53 5.80 1.78
N ILE A 164 7.26 5.65 1.35
CA ILE A 164 6.76 4.43 0.69
C ILE A 164 7.61 4.13 -0.55
N MET A 165 7.84 5.13 -1.40
CA MET A 165 8.67 4.98 -2.60
C MET A 165 10.11 4.56 -2.24
N ALA A 166 10.72 5.17 -1.22
CA ALA A 166 12.05 4.77 -0.76
C ALA A 166 12.09 3.31 -0.28
N LEU A 167 11.05 2.88 0.46
CA LEU A 167 10.92 1.50 0.92
C LEU A 167 10.83 0.52 -0.26
N VAL A 168 9.94 0.78 -1.23
CA VAL A 168 9.76 -0.09 -2.40
C VAL A 168 11.05 -0.22 -3.21
N ARG A 169 11.82 0.88 -3.36
CA ARG A 169 13.13 0.84 -4.03
C ARG A 169 14.14 -0.05 -3.30
N GLY A 170 14.14 -0.02 -1.96
CA GLY A 170 14.95 -0.92 -1.14
C GLY A 170 14.60 -2.40 -1.39
N LEU A 171 13.32 -2.70 -1.62
CA LEU A 171 12.85 -4.06 -1.92
C LEU A 171 13.29 -4.54 -3.31
N SER A 172 13.24 -3.68 -4.32
CA SER A 172 13.74 -4.00 -5.66
C SER A 172 15.23 -4.39 -5.65
N ALA A 173 16.04 -3.75 -4.79
CA ALA A 173 17.46 -4.11 -4.62
C ALA A 173 17.68 -5.48 -3.94
N ILE A 174 16.77 -5.89 -3.06
CA ILE A 174 16.80 -7.25 -2.47
C ILE A 174 16.49 -8.28 -3.56
N LYS A 175 15.48 -8.02 -4.41
CA LYS A 175 15.08 -8.90 -5.52
C LYS A 175 16.22 -9.18 -6.50
N THR A 176 17.05 -8.18 -6.80
CA THR A 176 18.23 -8.35 -7.68
C THR A 176 19.37 -9.11 -7.02
N THR A 177 19.48 -9.04 -5.69
CA THR A 177 20.58 -9.66 -4.93
C THR A 177 20.33 -11.14 -4.65
N THR A 178 19.07 -11.55 -4.52
CA THR A 178 18.72 -12.91 -4.10
C THR A 178 18.68 -13.92 -5.25
N HIS A 179 18.85 -13.53 -6.52
CA HIS A 179 18.60 -14.42 -7.69
C HIS A 179 17.27 -15.17 -7.58
N ALA A 180 16.33 -14.66 -6.78
CA ALA A 180 15.10 -15.33 -6.47
C ALA A 180 14.12 -15.03 -7.60
N GLU A 181 14.33 -15.68 -8.74
CA GLU A 181 13.20 -16.33 -9.39
C GLU A 181 12.59 -17.24 -8.33
N LEU A 182 11.71 -16.66 -7.50
CA LEU A 182 10.96 -17.37 -6.48
C LEU A 182 10.09 -18.39 -7.22
N GLN A 183 10.64 -19.55 -7.53
CA GLN A 183 9.95 -20.73 -7.99
C GLN A 183 9.26 -21.41 -6.79
N PHE A 184 8.58 -20.61 -5.97
CA PHE A 184 7.54 -21.18 -5.15
C PHE A 184 6.31 -21.36 -6.03
N ASN A 185 5.66 -22.51 -5.90
CA ASN A 185 4.36 -22.79 -6.51
C ASN A 185 3.31 -21.69 -6.24
N VAL A 186 3.51 -20.78 -5.28
CA VAL A 186 2.67 -19.59 -5.04
C VAL A 186 2.85 -18.54 -6.14
N LEU A 187 4.08 -18.24 -6.59
CA LEU A 187 4.28 -17.36 -7.74
C LEU A 187 3.86 -18.03 -9.05
N ASP A 188 4.01 -19.34 -9.20
CA ASP A 188 3.45 -20.04 -10.36
C ASP A 188 1.91 -20.06 -10.31
N LYS A 189 1.29 -20.24 -9.14
CA LYS A 189 -0.16 -20.02 -8.94
C LYS A 189 -0.59 -18.58 -9.23
N LEU A 190 0.26 -17.60 -8.96
CA LEU A 190 0.05 -16.20 -9.35
C LEU A 190 0.18 -16.01 -10.87
N LYS A 191 1.17 -16.63 -11.52
CA LYS A 191 1.37 -16.57 -12.99
C LYS A 191 0.22 -17.19 -13.78
N HIS A 192 -0.54 -18.12 -13.18
CA HIS A 192 -1.73 -18.72 -13.80
C HIS A 192 -2.97 -17.82 -13.78
N HIS A 193 -2.93 -16.69 -13.07
CA HIS A 193 -3.96 -15.67 -13.21
C HIS A 193 -3.54 -14.74 -14.34
N SER A 194 -4.12 -14.94 -15.53
CA SER A 194 -4.05 -13.97 -16.62
C SER A 194 -4.58 -12.64 -16.10
N GLY A 195 -3.70 -11.72 -15.71
CA GLY A 195 -4.15 -10.40 -15.30
C GLY A 195 -4.87 -9.76 -16.49
N SER A 196 -6.00 -9.16 -16.20
CA SER A 196 -6.74 -8.42 -17.23
C SER A 196 -5.98 -7.14 -17.55
N PRO A 197 -5.97 -6.69 -18.82
CA PRO A 197 -5.44 -5.37 -19.13
C PRO A 197 -6.13 -4.31 -18.24
N PRO A 198 -5.44 -3.21 -17.89
CA PRO A 198 -6.06 -2.13 -17.13
C PRO A 198 -7.32 -1.67 -17.87
N CYS A 199 -8.46 -1.66 -17.18
CA CYS A 199 -9.78 -1.41 -17.74
C CYS A 199 -10.45 -0.22 -17.03
N TRP A 200 -9.67 0.77 -16.58
CA TRP A 200 -10.27 2.06 -16.20
C TRP A 200 -10.63 2.85 -17.45
N LYS A 201 -11.78 3.53 -17.40
CA LYS A 201 -12.44 4.13 -18.58
C LYS A 201 -11.59 5.19 -19.29
N ALA A 202 -10.69 5.85 -18.56
CA ALA A 202 -9.87 6.96 -19.05
C ALA A 202 -8.40 6.59 -19.35
N LEU A 203 -8.06 5.31 -19.58
CA LEU A 203 -6.66 4.90 -19.76
C LEU A 203 -6.00 5.51 -20.98
N ASP A 204 -6.72 5.56 -22.10
CA ASP A 204 -6.20 6.17 -23.32
C ASP A 204 -6.03 7.69 -23.16
N LEU A 205 -6.93 8.34 -22.43
CA LEU A 205 -6.80 9.76 -22.10
C LEU A 205 -5.58 9.99 -21.21
N PHE A 206 -5.41 9.18 -20.16
CA PHE A 206 -4.26 9.23 -19.27
C PHE A 206 -2.93 9.09 -20.01
N LYS A 207 -2.80 8.08 -20.88
CA LYS A 207 -1.63 7.87 -21.75
C LYS A 207 -1.40 9.05 -22.71
N THR A 208 -2.47 9.57 -23.30
CA THR A 208 -2.40 10.75 -24.17
C THR A 208 -1.87 11.96 -23.41
N GLN A 209 -2.34 12.18 -22.19
CA GLN A 209 -1.97 13.34 -21.37
C GLN A 209 -0.54 13.25 -20.85
N LEU A 210 -0.04 12.04 -20.56
CA LEU A 210 1.38 11.82 -20.27
C LEU A 210 2.27 12.15 -21.48
N THR A 211 1.86 11.74 -22.69
CA THR A 211 2.58 12.10 -23.93
C THR A 211 2.59 13.62 -24.16
N ILE A 212 1.46 14.30 -23.92
CA ILE A 212 1.37 15.76 -23.99
C ILE A 212 2.28 16.40 -22.95
N LEU A 213 2.29 15.89 -21.71
CA LEU A 213 3.18 16.37 -20.65
C LEU A 213 4.65 16.28 -21.08
N GLN A 214 5.09 15.14 -21.64
CA GLN A 214 6.47 14.97 -22.14
C GLN A 214 6.82 15.97 -23.24
N SER A 215 5.90 16.23 -24.18
CA SER A 215 6.14 17.22 -25.24
C SER A 215 6.28 18.63 -24.66
N ARG A 216 5.44 18.99 -23.69
CA ARG A 216 5.48 20.30 -23.03
C ARG A 216 6.73 20.47 -22.17
N ILE A 217 7.15 19.45 -21.42
CA ILE A 217 8.41 19.43 -20.67
C ILE A 217 9.58 19.68 -21.62
N SER A 218 9.61 18.97 -22.76
CA SER A 218 10.70 19.08 -23.75
C SER A 218 10.79 20.46 -24.41
N ASN A 219 9.68 21.21 -24.43
CA ASN A 219 9.61 22.57 -24.99
C ASN A 219 9.87 23.68 -23.96
N LEU A 220 10.09 23.36 -22.68
CA LEU A 220 10.43 24.37 -21.68
C LEU A 220 11.78 25.00 -21.99
N THR A 221 11.85 26.32 -21.86
CA THR A 221 13.08 27.09 -21.98
C THR A 221 13.59 27.46 -20.59
N ASN A 222 14.89 27.72 -20.45
CA ASN A 222 15.55 28.12 -19.19
C ASN A 222 15.56 27.07 -18.07
N ILE A 223 15.44 25.79 -18.42
CA ILE A 223 15.63 24.66 -17.50
C ILE A 223 16.75 23.79 -18.05
N ASP A 224 17.58 23.25 -17.16
CA ASP A 224 18.65 22.34 -17.54
C ASP A 224 18.10 21.12 -18.30
N ASN A 225 18.65 20.85 -19.49
CA ASN A 225 18.30 19.70 -20.33
C ASN A 225 18.45 18.37 -19.58
N ALA A 226 19.39 18.26 -18.63
CA ALA A 226 19.54 17.08 -17.80
C ALA A 226 18.29 16.87 -16.91
N ILE A 227 17.77 17.94 -16.30
CA ILE A 227 16.54 17.88 -15.50
C ILE A 227 15.35 17.50 -16.39
N LEU A 228 15.20 18.13 -17.56
CA LEU A 228 14.12 17.81 -18.50
C LEU A 228 14.15 16.33 -18.92
N ALA A 229 15.34 15.77 -19.19
CA ALA A 229 15.51 14.36 -19.50
C ALA A 229 15.07 13.45 -18.34
N LEU A 230 15.39 13.81 -17.09
CA LEU A 230 14.97 13.05 -15.91
C LEU A 230 13.45 13.09 -15.70
N LEU A 231 12.81 14.24 -15.91
CA LEU A 231 11.35 14.36 -15.82
C LEU A 231 10.65 13.53 -16.89
N ASN A 232 11.12 13.61 -18.14
CA ASN A 232 10.61 12.80 -19.24
C ASN A 232 10.79 11.30 -18.99
N LYS A 233 11.90 10.89 -18.36
CA LYS A 233 12.14 9.50 -17.95
C LYS A 233 11.14 9.04 -16.89
N GLY A 234 10.80 9.89 -15.93
CA GLY A 234 9.74 9.64 -14.94
C GLY A 234 8.38 9.42 -15.60
N ALA A 235 7.96 10.33 -16.49
CA ALA A 235 6.71 10.21 -17.23
C ALA A 235 6.69 8.96 -18.15
N GLN A 236 7.81 8.67 -18.82
CA GLN A 236 7.93 7.49 -19.69
C GLN A 236 7.74 6.19 -18.90
N SER A 237 8.37 6.07 -17.72
CA SER A 237 8.22 4.87 -16.89
C SER A 237 6.75 4.59 -16.49
N MET A 238 5.93 5.63 -16.40
CA MET A 238 4.48 5.50 -16.12
C MET A 238 3.70 5.02 -17.34
N LEU A 239 4.05 5.51 -18.54
CA LEU A 239 3.52 5.00 -19.81
C LEU A 239 3.87 3.52 -20.00
N ASP A 240 5.11 3.15 -19.70
CA ASP A 240 5.59 1.77 -19.80
C ASP A 240 4.76 0.86 -18.87
N CYS A 241 4.53 1.25 -17.61
CA CYS A 241 3.63 0.54 -16.69
C CYS A 241 2.22 0.37 -17.25
N ALA A 242 1.66 1.42 -17.83
CA ALA A 242 0.30 1.41 -18.39
C ALA A 242 0.17 0.55 -19.66
N ALA A 243 1.29 0.17 -20.29
CA ALA A 243 1.34 -0.72 -21.44
C ALA A 243 1.68 -2.17 -21.06
N MET A 244 2.20 -2.42 -19.86
CA MET A 244 2.53 -3.78 -19.40
C MET A 244 1.26 -4.61 -19.19
N PRO A 245 1.25 -5.88 -19.64
CA PRO A 245 0.16 -6.79 -19.32
C PRO A 245 0.20 -7.08 -17.81
N ALA A 246 -0.94 -6.89 -17.15
CA ALA A 246 -1.08 -7.30 -15.76
C ALA A 246 -0.93 -8.83 -15.70
N THR A 247 -0.07 -9.33 -14.82
CA THR A 247 0.18 -10.78 -14.68
C THR A 247 -0.09 -11.27 -13.27
N THR A 248 -0.20 -10.36 -12.32
CA THR A 248 -0.19 -10.66 -10.89
C THR A 248 -1.09 -9.74 -10.09
N MET A 249 -1.92 -8.90 -10.71
CA MET A 249 -2.96 -8.08 -10.07
C MET A 249 -3.99 -7.56 -11.08
N THR A 250 -5.06 -6.89 -10.63
CA THR A 250 -5.93 -6.12 -11.54
C THR A 250 -5.09 -5.08 -12.29
N GLY A 251 -5.45 -4.78 -13.54
CA GLY A 251 -4.60 -3.92 -14.36
C GLY A 251 -4.44 -2.51 -13.80
N GLU A 252 -5.41 -2.00 -13.07
CA GLU A 252 -5.37 -0.68 -12.44
C GLU A 252 -4.40 -0.65 -11.25
N LEU A 253 -4.49 -1.63 -10.34
CA LEU A 253 -3.55 -1.77 -9.21
C LEU A 253 -2.13 -2.06 -9.73
N HIS A 254 -2.02 -2.75 -10.87
CA HIS A 254 -0.74 -3.02 -11.53
C HIS A 254 0.01 -1.73 -11.86
N VAL A 255 -0.66 -0.74 -12.47
CA VAL A 255 -0.02 0.53 -12.81
C VAL A 255 0.50 1.23 -11.55
N VAL A 256 -0.33 1.30 -10.51
CA VAL A 256 -0.03 2.03 -9.27
C VAL A 256 1.13 1.42 -8.49
N PHE A 257 1.18 0.09 -8.32
CA PHE A 257 2.23 -0.56 -7.54
C PHE A 257 3.50 -0.87 -8.35
N THR A 258 3.38 -1.17 -9.65
CA THR A 258 4.54 -1.45 -10.51
C THR A 258 5.37 -0.21 -10.71
N TRP A 259 4.74 0.96 -10.90
CA TRP A 259 5.48 2.21 -11.09
C TRP A 259 6.40 2.54 -9.91
N LEU A 260 5.96 2.28 -8.68
CA LEU A 260 6.80 2.45 -7.47
C LEU A 260 8.06 1.58 -7.50
N SER A 261 7.97 0.40 -8.13
CA SER A 261 9.05 -0.59 -8.20
C SER A 261 10.05 -0.31 -9.32
N ILE A 262 9.60 0.29 -10.42
CA ILE A 262 10.43 0.55 -11.61
C ILE A 262 10.87 2.02 -11.74
N LEU A 263 10.52 2.85 -10.75
CA LEU A 263 10.84 4.26 -10.72
C LEU A 263 12.35 4.51 -10.95
N PRO A 264 12.75 5.38 -11.88
CA PRO A 264 14.17 5.69 -12.09
C PRO A 264 14.80 6.36 -10.86
N GLY A 265 16.01 5.96 -10.48
CA GLY A 265 16.69 6.50 -9.28
C GLY A 265 16.97 7.98 -9.32
N ASP A 266 17.50 8.48 -10.44
CA ASP A 266 17.82 9.91 -10.58
C ASP A 266 16.55 10.78 -10.56
N PHE A 267 15.44 10.27 -11.11
CA PHE A 267 14.14 10.94 -11.03
C PHE A 267 13.59 10.93 -9.59
N PHE A 268 13.74 9.81 -8.87
CA PHE A 268 13.37 9.75 -7.45
C PHE A 268 14.13 10.77 -6.60
N ASN A 269 15.41 11.03 -6.90
CA ASN A 269 16.18 12.06 -6.21
C ASN A 269 15.57 13.47 -6.42
N LEU A 270 15.04 13.77 -7.62
CA LEU A 270 14.29 15.01 -7.86
C LEU A 270 13.00 15.07 -7.06
N MET A 271 12.30 13.93 -6.88
CA MET A 271 11.10 13.87 -6.04
C MET A 271 11.43 14.07 -4.55
N GLN A 272 12.53 13.49 -4.05
CA GLN A 272 12.99 13.70 -2.68
C GLN A 272 13.38 15.16 -2.43
N ALA A 273 14.00 15.81 -3.43
CA ALA A 273 14.29 17.24 -3.41
C ALA A 273 13.04 18.12 -3.61
N GLN A 274 11.85 17.51 -3.78
CA GLN A 274 10.57 18.18 -4.08
C GLN A 274 10.68 19.16 -5.25
N HIS A 275 11.47 18.80 -6.27
CA HIS A 275 11.59 19.63 -7.46
C HIS A 275 10.20 19.77 -8.12
N PRO A 276 9.71 20.99 -8.41
CA PRO A 276 8.34 21.22 -8.87
C PRO A 276 7.95 20.38 -10.09
N GLY A 277 8.86 20.22 -11.07
CA GLY A 277 8.61 19.36 -12.23
C GLY A 277 8.45 17.88 -11.89
N ALA A 278 9.14 17.38 -10.86
CA ALA A 278 8.99 16.01 -10.41
C ALA A 278 7.65 15.83 -9.66
N MET A 279 7.21 16.88 -8.97
CA MET A 279 5.90 16.94 -8.32
C MET A 279 4.75 16.99 -9.33
N VAL A 280 4.93 17.63 -10.49
CA VAL A 280 3.98 17.53 -11.62
C VAL A 280 3.83 16.07 -12.08
N VAL A 281 4.94 15.37 -12.32
CA VAL A 281 4.89 13.96 -12.75
C VAL A 281 4.27 13.08 -11.64
N LEU A 282 4.57 13.36 -10.37
CA LEU A 282 3.91 12.71 -9.24
C LEU A 282 2.40 12.98 -9.23
N LEU A 283 1.95 14.18 -9.55
CA LEU A 283 0.52 14.50 -9.62
C LEU A 283 -0.22 13.68 -10.69
N TYR A 284 0.44 13.39 -11.82
CA TYR A 284 -0.09 12.46 -12.81
C TYR A 284 -0.19 11.03 -12.25
N TYR A 285 0.77 10.59 -11.43
CA TYR A 285 0.60 9.33 -10.68
C TYR A 285 -0.61 9.36 -9.74
N VAL A 286 -0.89 10.50 -9.11
CA VAL A 286 -2.07 10.64 -8.22
C VAL A 286 -3.39 10.43 -8.99
N VAL A 287 -3.47 10.84 -10.27
CA VAL A 287 -4.64 10.53 -11.13
C VAL A 287 -4.82 9.01 -11.26
N ALA A 288 -3.74 8.27 -11.53
CA ALA A 288 -3.78 6.81 -11.57
C ALA A 288 -4.16 6.18 -10.21
N LEU A 289 -3.71 6.79 -9.11
CA LEU A 289 -4.04 6.34 -7.76
C LEU A 289 -5.53 6.52 -7.44
N GLN A 290 -6.16 7.60 -7.90
CA GLN A 290 -7.58 7.89 -7.69
C GLN A 290 -8.49 6.80 -8.27
N GLU A 291 -8.12 6.21 -9.42
CA GLU A 291 -8.89 5.14 -10.08
C GLU A 291 -8.99 3.84 -9.26
N VAL A 292 -8.02 3.61 -8.36
CA VAL A 292 -7.98 2.42 -7.50
C VAL A 292 -8.27 2.71 -6.03
N GLU A 293 -8.44 3.98 -5.68
CA GLU A 293 -8.58 4.46 -4.31
C GLU A 293 -9.76 3.80 -3.58
N THR A 294 -10.88 3.61 -4.27
CA THR A 294 -12.09 2.97 -3.72
C THR A 294 -12.03 1.44 -3.70
N GLN A 295 -11.07 0.84 -4.41
CA GLN A 295 -10.91 -0.61 -4.50
C GLN A 295 -10.09 -1.16 -3.34
N CYS A 296 -9.34 -0.31 -2.63
CA CYS A 296 -8.39 -0.73 -1.62
C CYS A 296 -8.36 0.25 -0.44
N TRP A 297 -8.80 -0.19 0.74
CA TRP A 297 -8.93 0.63 1.94
C TRP A 297 -7.63 1.35 2.37
N VAL A 298 -6.46 0.80 2.06
CA VAL A 298 -5.18 1.46 2.38
C VAL A 298 -4.88 2.67 1.50
N LEU A 299 -5.49 2.73 0.32
CA LEU A 299 -5.30 3.80 -0.67
C LEU A 299 -6.34 4.92 -0.50
N GLU A 300 -7.42 4.67 0.24
CA GLU A 300 -8.50 5.63 0.46
C GLU A 300 -7.99 6.96 1.02
N GLY A 301 -8.37 8.07 0.39
CA GLY A 301 -8.06 9.42 0.83
C GLY A 301 -6.66 9.92 0.45
N TRP A 302 -5.81 9.10 -0.16
CA TRP A 302 -4.48 9.53 -0.61
C TRP A 302 -4.54 10.53 -1.76
N SER A 303 -5.49 10.39 -2.69
CA SER A 303 -5.53 11.22 -3.89
C SER A 303 -5.73 12.70 -3.56
N ALA A 304 -6.76 13.00 -2.77
CA ALA A 304 -7.07 14.36 -2.31
C ALA A 304 -5.94 14.98 -1.47
N GLN A 305 -5.38 14.18 -0.56
CA GLN A 305 -4.31 14.58 0.34
C GLN A 305 -3.00 14.92 -0.40
N LEU A 306 -2.57 14.08 -1.34
CA LEU A 306 -1.39 14.33 -2.16
C LEU A 306 -1.60 15.52 -3.09
N THR A 307 -2.79 15.64 -3.68
CA THR A 307 -3.12 16.76 -4.58
C THR A 307 -2.94 18.09 -3.87
N SER A 308 -3.54 18.27 -2.69
CA SER A 308 -3.41 19.51 -1.93
C SER A 308 -1.95 19.83 -1.60
N ASN A 309 -1.18 18.85 -1.09
CA ASN A 309 0.23 19.06 -0.75
C ASN A 309 1.11 19.41 -1.96
N ILE A 310 0.86 18.76 -3.10
CA ILE A 310 1.63 19.00 -4.33
C ILE A 310 1.27 20.35 -4.93
N VAL A 311 -0.01 20.75 -4.95
CA VAL A 311 -0.39 22.03 -5.57
C VAL A 311 0.21 23.22 -4.82
N ASP A 312 0.30 23.15 -3.48
CA ASP A 312 0.86 24.23 -2.64
C ASP A 312 2.33 24.56 -2.96
N ILE A 313 3.07 23.64 -3.56
CA ILE A 313 4.49 23.81 -3.91
C ILE A 313 4.73 24.18 -5.38
N LEU A 314 3.68 24.17 -6.21
CA LEU A 314 3.81 24.47 -7.63
C LEU A 314 3.76 25.98 -7.90
N PHE A 315 4.64 26.42 -8.80
CA PHE A 315 4.66 27.78 -9.34
C PHE A 315 4.86 27.73 -10.87
N PRO A 316 4.57 28.82 -11.62
CA PRO A 316 4.80 28.84 -13.06
C PRO A 316 6.27 28.53 -13.43
N PRO A 317 6.54 27.73 -14.48
CA PRO A 317 5.59 27.20 -15.47
C PRO A 317 4.94 25.87 -15.07
N TRP A 318 5.30 25.28 -13.92
CA TRP A 318 4.90 23.94 -13.50
C TRP A 318 3.40 23.81 -13.21
N THR A 319 2.79 24.86 -12.66
CA THR A 319 1.33 24.93 -12.46
C THR A 319 0.58 24.71 -13.79
N GLY A 320 1.03 25.34 -14.88
CA GLY A 320 0.45 25.16 -16.19
C GLY A 320 0.62 23.74 -16.75
N LEU A 321 1.67 23.02 -16.37
CA LEU A 321 1.87 21.62 -16.72
C LEU A 321 0.98 20.68 -15.89
N ALA A 322 0.71 21.02 -14.62
CA ALA A 322 -0.15 20.26 -13.71
C ALA A 322 -1.65 20.41 -13.97
N GLN A 323 -2.06 21.43 -14.72
CA GLN A 323 -3.47 21.84 -14.87
C GLN A 323 -4.45 20.70 -15.19
N TRP A 324 -4.08 19.81 -16.11
CA TRP A 324 -4.94 18.68 -16.46
C TRP A 324 -5.13 17.74 -15.26
N ALA A 325 -4.03 17.31 -14.64
CA ALA A 325 -4.09 16.41 -13.49
C ALA A 325 -4.86 17.02 -12.32
N MET A 326 -4.67 18.32 -12.05
CA MET A 326 -5.44 19.05 -11.04
C MET A 326 -6.95 19.02 -11.32
N SER A 327 -7.35 19.19 -12.59
CA SER A 327 -8.75 19.15 -13.01
C SER A 327 -9.36 17.76 -12.84
N GLU A 328 -8.63 16.69 -13.24
CA GLU A 328 -9.11 15.30 -13.06
C GLU A 328 -9.26 14.96 -11.57
N LEU A 329 -8.34 15.44 -10.74
CA LEU A 329 -8.35 15.24 -9.28
C LEU A 329 -9.42 16.10 -8.56
N GLY A 330 -10.22 16.88 -9.30
CA GLY A 330 -11.27 17.72 -8.74
C GLY A 330 -10.75 18.94 -7.96
N TYR A 331 -9.49 19.34 -8.16
CA TYR A 331 -8.91 20.51 -7.51
C TYR A 331 -9.34 21.79 -8.26
N PRO A 332 -9.90 22.80 -7.57
CA PRO A 332 -10.39 24.00 -8.23
C PRO A 332 -9.25 24.74 -8.93
N SER A 333 -9.48 25.10 -10.20
CA SER A 333 -8.58 25.99 -10.94
C SER A 333 -8.78 27.41 -10.41
N GLY A 334 -7.83 27.91 -9.64
CA GLY A 334 -7.77 29.31 -9.24
C GLY A 334 -7.42 30.23 -10.39
#